data_AF-A0A944AMU1-F1
#
_entry.id   AF-A0A944AMU1-F1
#
_cell.length_a   1.000
_cell.length_b   1.000
_cell.length_c   1.000
_cell.angle_alpha   90.00
_cell.angle_beta   90.00
_cell.angle_gamma   90.00
#
_symmetry.space_group_name_H-M   'P 1'
#
loop_
_entity.id
_entity.type
_entity.pdbx_description
1 polymer ?
#
loop_
_entity_poly.entity_id
_entity_poly.type
_entity_poly.pdbx_seq_one_letter_code
_entity_poly.pdbx_strand_id
1 'polypeptide(L)'
;MTEKDVVRKVMAMRGWSQPKLAAEAGFKSQSNITGLLNNNKNGIRMDNLFKMLDAMGCEIVVRDKMGSKQEWVIDIESDPKYPIPEQHPSYDLDALLSDDGEPSPHKSTRRIKLK
;
A
#
# COMPACT_ATOMS: atom_id res chain seq x y z
N MET A 1 10.18 1.09 16.21
CA MET A 1 10.55 -0.04 15.35
C MET A 1 9.91 0.23 14.01
N THR A 2 10.74 0.45 13.00
CA THR A 2 10.33 0.72 11.61
C THR A 2 10.41 -0.55 10.78
N GLU A 3 9.83 -0.56 9.59
CA GLU A 3 9.90 -1.65 8.62
C GLU A 3 11.36 -2.01 8.30
N LYS A 4 12.22 -1.00 8.25
CA LYS A 4 13.68 -1.16 8.05
C LYS A 4 14.32 -1.95 9.18
N ASP A 5 13.88 -1.70 10.42
CA ASP A 5 14.40 -2.41 11.59
C ASP A 5 13.99 -3.88 11.57
N VAL A 6 12.81 -4.20 11.02
CA VAL A 6 12.38 -5.58 10.78
C VAL A 6 13.34 -6.26 9.80
N VAL A 7 13.58 -5.65 8.63
CA VAL A 7 14.50 -6.21 7.62
C VAL A 7 15.90 -6.41 8.21
N ARG A 8 16.44 -5.41 8.91
CA ARG A 8 17.76 -5.51 9.55
C ARG A 8 17.84 -6.63 10.57
N LYS A 9 16.79 -6.82 11.38
CA LYS A 9 16.73 -7.93 12.35
C LYS A 9 16.72 -9.28 11.65
N VAL A 10 15.90 -9.45 10.61
CA VAL A 10 15.84 -10.70 9.85
C VAL A 10 17.18 -10.99 9.16
N MET A 11 17.80 -9.97 8.56
CA MET A 11 19.15 -10.08 8.00
C MET A 11 20.19 -10.51 9.04
N ALA A 12 20.17 -9.89 10.23
CA ALA A 12 21.08 -10.25 11.32
C ALA A 12 20.86 -11.68 11.81
N MET A 13 19.61 -12.12 11.95
CA MET A 13 19.27 -13.50 12.34
C MET A 13 19.76 -14.53 11.31
N ARG A 14 19.69 -14.21 10.01
CA ARG A 14 20.18 -15.09 8.95
C ARG A 14 21.67 -14.93 8.64
N GLY A 15 22.35 -13.95 9.23
CA GLY A 15 23.74 -13.62 8.92
C GLY A 15 23.94 -13.09 7.49
N TRP A 16 22.94 -12.42 6.91
CA TRP A 16 23.00 -11.91 5.54
C TRP A 16 23.51 -10.48 5.48
N SER A 17 24.30 -10.19 4.46
CA SER A 17 24.75 -8.84 4.13
C SER A 17 23.80 -8.16 3.15
N GLN A 18 23.78 -6.82 3.14
CA GLN A 18 22.98 -6.03 2.18
C GLN A 18 23.18 -6.41 0.71
N PRO A 19 24.42 -6.65 0.21
CA PRO A 19 24.61 -7.08 -1.18
C PRO A 19 24.01 -8.46 -1.45
N LYS A 20 24.06 -9.40 -0.49
CA LYS A 20 23.45 -10.72 -0.63
C LYS A 20 21.93 -10.62 -0.73
N LEU A 21 21.32 -9.80 0.12
CA LEU A 21 19.88 -9.52 0.03
C LEU A 21 19.50 -8.90 -1.31
N ALA A 22 20.32 -7.99 -1.85
CA ALA A 22 20.03 -7.34 -3.13
C ALA A 22 20.08 -8.31 -4.31
N ALA A 23 21.04 -9.24 -4.29
CA ALA A 23 21.16 -10.29 -5.29
C ALA A 23 19.95 -11.24 -5.24
N GLU A 24 19.56 -11.67 -4.04
CA GLU A 24 18.49 -12.66 -3.87
C GLU A 24 17.09 -12.07 -4.13
N ALA A 25 16.84 -10.83 -3.70
CA ALA A 25 15.55 -10.18 -3.90
C ALA A 25 15.34 -9.61 -5.32
N GLY A 26 16.26 -9.91 -6.25
CA GLY A 26 16.13 -9.53 -7.66
C GLY A 26 16.25 -8.03 -7.93
N PHE A 27 16.90 -7.27 -7.04
CA PHE A 27 17.14 -5.85 -7.29
C PHE A 27 18.27 -5.66 -8.30
N LYS A 28 18.05 -4.79 -9.29
CA LYS A 28 19.03 -4.47 -10.34
C LYS A 28 20.36 -3.91 -9.80
N SER A 29 20.36 -3.36 -8.59
CA SER A 29 21.56 -2.82 -7.95
C SER A 29 21.45 -2.81 -6.42
N GLN A 30 22.58 -3.09 -5.76
CA GLN A 30 22.76 -2.98 -4.32
C GLN A 30 22.47 -1.57 -3.79
N SER A 31 22.71 -0.54 -4.60
CA SER A 31 22.43 0.86 -4.24
C SER A 31 20.94 1.10 -3.94
N ASN A 32 20.04 0.34 -4.58
CA ASN A 32 18.60 0.45 -4.33
C ASN A 32 18.25 0.02 -2.91
N ILE A 33 18.77 -1.13 -2.44
CA ILE A 33 18.52 -1.61 -1.07
C ILE A 33 19.19 -0.71 -0.05
N THR A 34 20.46 -0.33 -0.26
CA THR A 34 21.18 0.52 0.69
C THR A 34 20.53 1.90 0.80
N GLY A 35 20.07 2.48 -0.31
CA GLY A 35 19.26 3.69 -0.31
C GLY A 35 17.96 3.50 0.45
N LEU A 36 17.25 2.39 0.24
CA LEU A 36 15.98 2.11 0.94
C LEU A 36 16.15 1.95 2.45
N LEU A 37 17.20 1.25 2.88
CA LEU A 37 17.47 0.98 4.29
C LEU A 37 18.02 2.23 4.99
N ASN A 38 18.88 3.01 4.34
CA ASN A 38 19.57 4.13 4.97
C ASN A 38 18.82 5.47 4.84
N ASN A 39 17.91 5.62 3.89
CA ASN A 39 17.20 6.88 3.70
C ASN A 39 16.16 7.07 4.80
N ASN A 40 16.41 7.95 5.77
CA ASN A 40 15.50 8.20 6.89
C ASN A 40 14.20 8.92 6.52
N LYS A 41 14.12 9.56 5.34
CA LYS A 41 12.96 10.40 4.97
C LYS A 41 11.82 9.60 4.32
N ASN A 42 12.14 8.49 3.65
CA ASN A 42 11.15 7.70 2.92
C ASN A 42 10.96 6.33 3.58
N GLY A 43 9.72 5.93 3.81
CA GLY A 43 9.36 4.58 4.22
C GLY A 43 9.62 3.55 3.11
N ILE A 44 9.73 2.28 3.49
CA ILE A 44 9.78 1.18 2.52
C ILE A 44 8.36 0.88 2.08
N ARG A 45 8.11 0.79 0.78
CA ARG A 45 6.81 0.29 0.27
C ARG A 45 6.62 -1.15 0.71
N MET A 46 5.39 -1.49 1.10
CA MET A 46 5.09 -2.83 1.62
C MET A 46 5.45 -3.93 0.61
N ASP A 47 5.16 -3.73 -0.68
CA ASP A 47 5.53 -4.67 -1.76
C ASP A 47 7.02 -5.01 -1.76
N ASN A 48 7.85 -3.99 -1.48
CA ASN A 48 9.29 -4.15 -1.47
C ASN A 48 9.76 -4.87 -0.19
N LEU A 49 9.10 -4.60 0.93
CA LEU A 49 9.33 -5.32 2.19
C LEU A 49 9.03 -6.81 2.01
N PHE A 50 7.89 -7.14 1.41
CA PHE A 50 7.53 -8.52 1.11
C PHE A 50 8.56 -9.19 0.22
N LYS A 51 8.94 -8.58 -0.91
CA LYS A 51 9.99 -9.14 -1.79
C LYS A 51 11.32 -9.40 -1.06
N MET A 52 11.73 -8.51 -0.16
CA MET A 52 12.95 -8.71 0.62
C MET A 52 12.82 -9.85 1.63
N LEU A 53 11.67 -9.98 2.29
CA LEU A 53 11.41 -11.05 3.26
C LEU A 53 11.24 -12.40 2.57
N ASP A 54 10.53 -12.44 1.46
CA ASP A 54 10.32 -13.62 0.64
C ASP A 54 11.64 -14.14 0.04
N ALA A 55 12.48 -13.25 -0.47
CA ALA A 55 13.83 -13.62 -0.91
C ALA A 55 14.72 -14.14 0.24
N MET A 56 14.44 -13.71 1.47
CA MET A 56 15.08 -14.29 2.64
C MET A 56 14.45 -15.63 3.04
N GLY A 57 13.36 -16.07 2.43
CA GLY A 57 12.60 -17.27 2.80
C GLY A 57 11.79 -17.08 4.09
N CYS A 58 11.27 -15.87 4.30
CA CYS A 58 10.44 -15.50 5.44
C CYS A 58 9.02 -15.15 4.98
N GLU A 59 8.02 -15.75 5.62
CA GLU A 59 6.62 -15.37 5.48
C GLU A 59 6.21 -14.31 6.51
N ILE A 60 5.22 -13.48 6.18
CA ILE A 60 4.62 -12.53 7.13
C ILE A 60 3.39 -13.18 7.75
N VAL A 61 3.45 -13.39 9.07
CA VAL A 61 2.32 -13.91 9.85
C VAL A 61 1.80 -12.83 10.79
N VAL A 62 0.51 -12.53 10.68
CA VAL A 62 -0.22 -11.71 11.64
C VAL A 62 -0.85 -12.65 12.66
N ARG A 63 -0.42 -12.54 13.92
CA ARG A 63 -0.96 -13.32 15.03
C ARG A 63 -1.83 -12.45 15.93
N ASP A 64 -3.08 -12.86 16.14
CA ASP A 64 -3.95 -12.24 17.13
C ASP A 64 -3.43 -12.53 18.56
N LYS A 65 -3.25 -11.45 19.33
CA LYS A 65 -2.84 -11.51 20.74
C LYS A 65 -4.00 -11.25 21.71
N MET A 66 -5.18 -10.84 21.22
CA MET A 66 -6.31 -10.43 22.05
C MET A 66 -7.22 -11.58 22.50
N GLY A 67 -7.05 -12.79 21.98
CA GLY A 67 -7.67 -13.98 22.56
C GLY A 67 -7.92 -15.14 21.61
N SER A 68 -7.99 -14.87 20.30
CA SER A 68 -8.41 -15.89 19.32
C SER A 68 -7.30 -16.84 18.92
N LYS A 69 -6.02 -16.52 19.26
CA LYS A 69 -4.80 -17.22 18.82
C LYS A 69 -4.77 -17.50 17.30
N GLN A 70 -5.52 -16.73 16.53
CA GLN A 70 -5.59 -16.89 15.08
C GLN A 70 -4.31 -16.35 14.46
N GLU A 71 -3.86 -17.04 13.42
CA GLU A 71 -2.68 -16.70 12.65
C GLU A 71 -3.10 -16.57 11.18
N TRP A 72 -2.79 -15.43 10.58
CA TRP A 72 -3.01 -15.19 9.15
C TRP A 72 -1.65 -15.05 8.48
N VAL A 73 -1.38 -15.94 7.53
CA VAL A 73 -0.23 -15.82 6.62
C VAL A 73 -0.64 -14.87 5.50
N ILE A 74 0.11 -13.78 5.31
CA ILE A 74 -0.13 -12.84 4.21
C ILE A 74 0.72 -13.28 3.03
N ASP A 75 0.06 -13.77 1.99
CA ASP A 75 0.65 -14.04 0.68
C ASP A 75 0.17 -12.97 -0.32
N ILE A 76 1.12 -12.31 -0.98
CA ILE A 76 0.85 -11.28 -2.00
C ILE A 76 0.80 -11.89 -3.41
N GLU A 77 1.35 -13.09 -3.62
CA GLU A 77 1.29 -13.76 -4.92
C GLU A 77 -0.11 -14.31 -5.20
N SER A 78 -0.86 -14.66 -4.15
CA SER A 78 -2.30 -14.78 -4.25
C SER A 78 -2.89 -13.38 -4.36
N ASP A 79 -3.08 -12.91 -5.58
CA ASP A 79 -3.89 -11.74 -5.91
C ASP A 79 -5.37 -12.15 -5.70
N PRO A 80 -6.07 -11.89 -4.57
CA PRO A 80 -7.49 -11.74 -4.67
C PRO A 80 -7.66 -10.44 -5.46
N LYS A 81 -7.93 -10.61 -6.75
CA LYS A 81 -8.64 -9.66 -7.60
C LYS A 81 -9.65 -8.95 -6.70
N TYR A 82 -9.28 -7.80 -6.14
CA TYR A 82 -10.25 -7.00 -5.42
C TYR A 82 -11.32 -6.71 -6.47
N PRO A 83 -12.60 -7.07 -6.26
CA PRO A 83 -13.64 -6.59 -7.14
C PRO A 83 -13.60 -5.07 -6.99
N ILE A 84 -12.98 -4.41 -7.96
CA ILE A 84 -13.06 -2.97 -8.15
C ILE A 84 -14.57 -2.70 -8.25
N PRO A 85 -15.19 -1.92 -7.35
CA PRO A 85 -16.55 -1.51 -7.56
C PRO A 85 -16.58 -0.71 -8.88
N GLU A 86 -17.24 -1.25 -9.92
CA GLU A 86 -17.35 -0.63 -11.24
C GLU A 86 -18.20 0.66 -11.19
N GLN A 87 -17.81 1.72 -10.48
CA GLN A 87 -18.51 3.01 -10.61
C GLN A 87 -17.57 4.20 -10.41
N HIS A 88 -16.85 4.55 -11.47
CA HIS A 88 -16.67 5.98 -11.75
C HIS A 88 -17.77 6.36 -12.74
N PRO A 89 -18.85 7.08 -12.35
CA PRO A 89 -19.60 7.82 -13.34
C PRO A 89 -18.59 8.71 -14.07
N SER A 90 -18.62 8.73 -15.39
CA SER A 90 -17.83 9.67 -16.18
C SER A 90 -18.27 11.07 -15.76
N TYR A 91 -17.48 11.70 -14.88
CA TYR A 91 -17.66 13.10 -14.57
C TYR A 91 -17.31 13.86 -15.84
N ASP A 92 -18.34 14.40 -16.48
CA ASP A 92 -18.16 15.25 -17.66
C ASP A 92 -17.56 16.58 -17.20
N LEU A 93 -16.25 16.71 -17.36
CA LEU A 93 -15.47 17.89 -16.95
C LEU A 93 -15.91 19.15 -17.71
N ASP A 94 -16.50 18.99 -18.90
CA ASP A 94 -17.01 20.11 -19.70
C ASP A 94 -18.24 20.77 -19.06
N ALA A 95 -19.07 19.99 -18.34
CA ALA A 95 -20.21 20.54 -17.61
C ALA A 95 -19.81 21.38 -16.38
N LEU A 96 -18.58 21.19 -15.87
CA LEU A 96 -18.02 21.89 -14.71
C LEU A 96 -17.26 23.18 -15.09
N LEU A 97 -16.85 23.28 -16.36
CA LEU A 97 -16.13 24.44 -16.91
C LEU A 97 -17.05 25.40 -17.68
N SER A 98 -18.31 25.03 -17.90
CA SER A 98 -19.32 25.88 -18.54
C SER A 98 -19.89 26.90 -17.54
N ASP A 99 -19.04 27.78 -17.01
CA ASP A 99 -19.45 29.00 -16.30
C ASP A 99 -19.49 30.16 -17.30
N ASP A 100 -20.50 30.16 -18.16
CA ASP A 100 -20.88 31.29 -19.01
C ASP A 100 -22.39 31.51 -18.89
N GLY A 101 -22.81 32.54 -18.14
CA GLY A 101 -24.15 33.10 -18.28
C GLY A 101 -24.72 33.82 -17.05
N GLU A 102 -24.89 35.14 -17.19
CA GLU A 102 -25.66 36.07 -16.34
C GLU A 102 -27.02 35.58 -15.76
N PRO A 103 -27.58 36.26 -14.73
CA PRO A 103 -28.61 35.70 -13.86
C PRO A 103 -30.06 36.04 -14.29
N SER A 104 -30.99 35.09 -14.10
CA SER A 104 -32.33 35.23 -13.45
C SER A 104 -33.33 34.17 -14.00
N PRO A 105 -34.59 34.12 -13.50
CA PRO A 105 -35.00 33.31 -12.35
C PRO A 105 -36.09 32.28 -12.75
N HIS A 106 -36.29 31.17 -12.02
CA HIS A 106 -37.65 30.65 -11.72
C HIS A 106 -37.61 29.35 -10.87
N LYS A 107 -38.05 29.51 -9.62
CA LYS A 107 -38.88 28.63 -8.76
C LYS A 107 -39.01 27.14 -9.14
N SER A 108 -38.71 26.25 -8.19
CA SER A 108 -39.73 25.32 -7.67
C SER A 108 -39.29 24.64 -6.37
N THR A 109 -40.03 24.95 -5.30
CA THR A 109 -39.85 24.47 -3.94
C THR A 109 -40.31 23.01 -3.80
N ARG A 110 -39.51 22.14 -3.17
CA ARG A 110 -40.05 20.99 -2.42
C ARG A 110 -39.35 20.84 -1.07
N ARG A 111 -40.07 21.22 -0.02
CA ARG A 111 -39.80 20.92 1.39
C ARG A 111 -39.87 19.41 1.61
N ILE A 112 -38.93 18.86 2.37
CA ILE A 112 -39.06 17.53 3.00
C ILE A 112 -39.14 17.75 4.52
N LYS A 113 -40.25 17.34 5.13
CA LYS A 113 -40.44 17.28 6.59
C LYS A 113 -39.79 16.00 7.12
N LEU A 114 -38.96 16.10 8.14
CA LEU A 114 -38.60 14.95 8.98
C LEU A 114 -39.69 14.68 10.02
N LYS A 115 -39.92 13.40 10.29
CA LYS A 115 -40.81 12.83 11.31
C LYS A 115 -40.03 12.60 12.60
#